data_AF-F3CG43-F1
#
_entry.id   AF-F3CG43-F1
#
_cell.length_a   1.000
_cell.length_b   1.000
_cell.length_c   1.000
_cell.angle_alpha   90.00
_cell.angle_beta   90.00
_cell.angle_gamma   90.00
#
_symmetry.space_group_name_H-M   'P 1'
#
loop_
_entity.id
_entity.type
_entity.pdbx_description
1 polymer ?
#
loop_
_entity_poly.entity_id
_entity_poly.type
_entity_poly.pdbx_seq_one_letter_code
_entity_poly.pdbx_strand_id
1 'polypeptide(L)'
;DSDLEPAYAQLTPEAYRHAVTKFKQALTTPERPTGEPVFLYDRTPGELENFRSSDSFILPHHLNQKGWDTLHISGSASIASLEQVQR
;
A
#
# COMPACT_ATOMS: atom_id res chain seq x y z
N ASP A 1 16.74 14.02 -19.51
CA ASP A 1 17.62 13.71 -18.37
C ASP A 1 17.30 14.63 -17.21
N SER A 2 16.36 14.23 -16.35
CA SER A 2 16.13 14.90 -15.06
C SER A 2 16.57 13.94 -13.97
N ASP A 3 17.72 14.22 -13.37
CA ASP A 3 18.20 13.60 -12.13
C ASP A 3 17.18 13.88 -11.02
N LEU A 4 16.20 12.99 -10.89
CA LEU A 4 15.26 12.99 -9.77
C LEU A 4 16.00 12.40 -8.57
N GLU A 5 16.81 13.26 -7.93
CA GLU A 5 17.35 12.97 -6.61
C GLU A 5 16.21 12.52 -5.69
N PRO A 6 16.31 11.33 -5.07
CA PRO A 6 15.22 10.76 -4.31
C PRO A 6 14.87 11.66 -3.13
N ALA A 7 13.59 11.72 -2.73
CA ALA A 7 13.09 12.71 -1.78
C ALA A 7 13.84 12.73 -0.42
N TYR A 8 14.50 11.64 -0.04
CA TYR A 8 15.35 11.60 1.15
C TYR A 8 16.67 12.39 1.01
N ALA A 9 17.16 12.60 -0.22
CA ALA A 9 18.37 13.38 -0.53
C ALA A 9 18.18 14.88 -0.28
N GLN A 10 16.93 15.34 -0.13
CA GLN A 10 16.58 16.73 0.17
C GLN A 10 16.35 16.99 1.66
N LEU A 11 16.43 15.96 2.51
CA LEU A 11 16.26 16.12 3.95
C LEU A 11 17.52 16.73 4.56
N THR A 12 17.34 17.69 5.45
CA THR A 12 18.44 18.14 6.31
C THR A 12 18.96 16.94 7.12
N PRO A 13 20.26 16.92 7.49
CA PRO A 13 20.82 15.83 8.29
C PRO A 13 20.01 15.54 9.56
N GLU A 14 19.37 16.56 10.13
CA GLU A 14 18.54 16.47 11.32
C GLU A 14 17.19 15.81 11.05
N ALA A 15 16.52 16.19 9.94
CA ALA A 15 15.27 15.57 9.51
C ALA A 15 15.48 14.09 9.11
N TYR A 16 16.60 13.77 8.47
CA TYR A 16 16.98 12.39 8.16
C TYR A 16 17.16 11.56 9.45
N ARG A 17 17.88 12.09 10.45
CA ARG A 17 18.08 11.40 11.74
C ARG A 17 16.76 11.13 12.47
N HIS A 18 15.83 12.10 12.50
CA HIS A 18 14.49 11.89 13.07
C HIS A 18 13.70 10.84 12.30
N ALA A 19 13.73 10.87 10.97
CA ALA A 19 13.03 9.90 10.13
C ALA A 19 13.56 8.48 10.30
N VAL A 20 14.85 8.29 10.60
CA VAL A 20 15.43 6.97 10.89
C VAL A 20 15.15 6.53 12.33
N THR A 21 15.09 7.47 13.29
CA THR A 21 14.93 7.16 14.71
C THR A 21 13.60 6.47 15.03
N LYS A 22 12.51 6.80 14.30
CA LYS A 22 11.22 6.09 14.45
C LYS A 22 11.29 4.60 14.11
N PHE A 23 12.27 4.17 13.32
CA PHE A 23 12.49 2.76 12.94
C PHE A 23 13.48 2.04 13.85
N LYS A 24 14.10 2.73 14.82
CA LYS A 24 15.05 2.10 15.77
C LYS A 24 14.34 1.38 16.91
N GLN A 25 13.07 1.70 17.17
CA GLN A 25 12.26 0.90 18.07
C GLN A 25 11.92 -0.41 17.36
N ALA A 26 12.38 -1.52 17.93
CA ALA A 26 12.01 -2.84 17.44
C ALA A 26 10.48 -2.94 17.47
N LEU A 27 9.87 -3.12 16.31
CA LEU A 27 8.45 -3.45 16.23
C LEU A 27 8.25 -4.75 16.99
N THR A 28 7.45 -4.72 18.05
CA THR A 28 7.10 -5.93 18.79
C THR A 28 6.36 -6.87 17.86
N THR A 29 6.77 -8.13 17.80
CA THR A 29 6.02 -9.15 17.09
C THR A 29 4.62 -9.23 17.71
N PRO A 30 3.54 -9.14 16.92
CA PRO A 30 2.19 -9.30 17.45
C PRO A 30 2.04 -10.71 18.05
N GLU A 31 1.20 -10.82 19.09
CA GLU A 31 0.89 -12.13 19.67
C GLU A 31 0.33 -13.07 18.60
N ARG A 32 0.70 -14.35 18.73
CA ARG A 32 0.23 -15.37 17.80
C ARG A 32 -1.29 -15.51 17.95
N PRO A 33 -2.06 -15.54 16.84
CA PRO A 33 -3.48 -15.88 16.92
C PRO A 33 -3.66 -17.23 17.62
N THR A 34 -4.49 -17.28 18.66
CA THR A 34 -4.82 -18.51 19.41
C THR A 34 -6.14 -19.14 18.96
N GLY A 35 -6.87 -18.48 18.06
CA GLY A 35 -8.12 -19.00 17.50
C GLY A 35 -7.87 -20.14 16.52
N GLU A 36 -8.84 -21.06 16.42
CA GLU A 36 -8.84 -22.06 15.37
C GLU A 36 -8.97 -21.38 13.99
N PRO A 37 -8.21 -21.82 12.97
CA PRO A 37 -8.31 -21.25 11.63
C PRO A 37 -9.71 -21.55 11.06
N VAL A 38 -10.38 -20.50 10.58
CA VAL A 38 -11.69 -20.62 9.93
C VAL A 38 -11.50 -20.48 8.42
N PHE A 39 -12.04 -21.41 7.65
CA PHE A 39 -12.16 -21.26 6.21
C PHE A 39 -13.28 -20.28 5.90
N LEU A 40 -12.91 -19.13 5.35
CA LEU A 40 -13.84 -18.08 4.95
C LEU A 40 -13.65 -17.76 3.48
N TYR A 41 -14.76 -17.44 2.81
CA TYR A 41 -14.71 -16.87 1.49
C TYR A 41 -14.58 -15.36 1.62
N ASP A 42 -13.55 -14.80 1.00
CA ASP A 42 -13.29 -13.36 1.00
C ASP A 42 -14.33 -12.56 0.21
N ARG A 43 -15.16 -13.24 -0.62
CA ARG A 43 -16.09 -12.61 -1.55
C ARG A 43 -17.48 -13.23 -1.54
N THR A 44 -18.49 -12.37 -1.58
CA THR A 44 -19.86 -12.73 -1.97
C THR A 44 -20.05 -12.45 -3.47
N PRO A 45 -20.67 -13.36 -4.25
CA PRO A 45 -20.98 -13.09 -5.66
C PRO A 45 -21.79 -11.81 -5.85
N GLY A 46 -21.34 -10.93 -6.75
CA GLY A 46 -22.02 -9.67 -7.08
C GLY A 46 -21.55 -8.43 -6.31
N GLU A 47 -20.60 -8.56 -5.38
CA GLU A 47 -20.01 -7.41 -4.70
C GLU A 47 -19.00 -6.64 -5.58
N LEU A 48 -18.92 -5.33 -5.39
CA LEU A 48 -18.00 -4.44 -6.12
C LEU A 48 -16.55 -4.73 -5.72
N GLU A 49 -15.71 -5.02 -6.72
CA GLU A 49 -14.29 -5.38 -6.53
C GLU A 49 -13.40 -4.21 -6.05
N ASN A 50 -13.98 -3.01 -5.90
CA ASN A 50 -13.32 -1.77 -5.49
C ASN A 50 -12.01 -1.49 -6.22
N PHE A 51 -11.87 -1.94 -7.47
CA PHE A 51 -10.67 -1.73 -8.27
C PHE A 51 -10.45 -0.23 -8.52
N ARG A 52 -9.25 0.26 -8.17
CA ARG A 52 -8.79 1.63 -8.43
C ARG A 52 -7.33 1.59 -8.89
N SER A 53 -6.95 2.49 -9.77
CA SER A 53 -5.57 2.67 -10.23
C SER A 53 -5.17 4.14 -10.13
N SER A 54 -3.89 4.41 -9.87
CA SER A 54 -3.32 5.75 -9.99
C SER A 54 -3.46 6.29 -11.42
N ASP A 55 -3.47 5.41 -12.42
CA ASP A 55 -3.56 5.82 -13.83
C ASP A 55 -4.92 6.41 -14.21
N SER A 56 -5.98 6.08 -13.46
CA SER A 56 -7.34 6.58 -13.69
C SER A 56 -7.85 7.53 -12.62
N PHE A 57 -7.09 7.71 -11.53
CA PHE A 57 -7.45 8.57 -10.42
C PHE A 57 -6.70 9.91 -10.50
N ILE A 58 -7.47 11.00 -10.58
CA ILE A 58 -6.91 12.35 -10.58
C ILE A 58 -6.66 12.77 -9.13
N LEU A 59 -5.39 12.96 -8.76
CA LEU A 59 -5.02 13.39 -7.42
C LEU A 59 -5.49 14.84 -7.17
N PRO A 60 -6.24 15.13 -6.09
CA PRO A 60 -6.66 16.49 -5.76
C PRO A 60 -5.50 17.50 -5.74
N HIS A 61 -5.69 18.67 -6.37
CA HIS A 61 -4.63 19.65 -6.59
C HIS A 61 -3.92 20.18 -5.33
N HIS A 62 -4.57 20.09 -4.15
CA HIS A 62 -3.98 20.53 -2.89
C HIS A 62 -2.98 19.51 -2.30
N LEU A 63 -2.87 18.31 -2.88
CA LEU A 63 -1.93 17.27 -2.49
C LEU A 63 -0.67 17.31 -3.37
N ASN A 64 0.41 16.67 -2.87
CA ASN A 64 1.67 16.59 -3.61
C ASN A 64 1.53 15.73 -4.86
N GLN A 65 1.62 16.38 -6.03
CA GLN A 65 1.50 15.74 -7.35
C GLN A 65 2.79 15.03 -7.80
N LYS A 66 3.93 15.29 -7.13
CA LYS A 66 5.23 14.79 -7.58
C LYS A 66 5.26 13.26 -7.60
N GLY A 67 5.40 12.70 -8.80
CA GLY A 67 5.53 11.26 -9.03
C GLY A 67 4.20 10.50 -9.06
N TRP A 68 3.05 11.18 -8.98
CA TRP A 68 1.72 10.53 -9.01
C TRP A 68 1.47 9.83 -10.35
N ASP A 69 1.67 10.53 -11.47
CA ASP A 69 1.42 10.00 -12.83
C ASP A 69 2.37 8.86 -13.23
N THR A 70 3.48 8.72 -12.50
CA THR A 70 4.50 7.67 -12.73
C THR A 70 4.44 6.56 -11.69
N LEU A 71 3.47 6.60 -10.77
CA LEU A 71 3.39 5.67 -9.64
C LEU A 71 2.92 4.27 -10.07
N HIS A 72 2.04 4.21 -11.07
CA HIS A 72 1.50 2.97 -11.66
C HIS A 72 1.09 1.90 -10.62
N ILE A 73 0.39 2.33 -9.58
CA ILE A 73 -0.15 1.44 -8.55
C ILE A 73 -1.64 1.20 -8.77
N SER A 74 -2.09 0.00 -8.43
CA SER A 74 -3.52 -0.31 -8.36
C SER A 74 -3.84 -1.10 -7.10
N GLY A 75 -5.10 -1.10 -6.72
CA GLY A 75 -5.62 -1.86 -5.60
C GLY A 75 -7.05 -2.33 -5.87
N SER A 76 -7.37 -3.53 -5.39
CA SER A 76 -8.70 -4.13 -5.43
C SER A 76 -8.95 -4.95 -4.18
N ALA A 77 -10.21 -5.31 -3.94
CA ALA A 77 -10.56 -6.36 -2.98
C ALA A 77 -9.94 -7.70 -3.41
N SER A 78 -9.76 -8.62 -2.45
CA SER A 78 -9.23 -9.98 -2.67
C SER A 78 -9.86 -10.61 -3.91
N ILE A 79 -9.05 -11.12 -4.84
CA ILE A 79 -9.53 -11.72 -6.10
C ILE A 79 -9.85 -13.21 -5.93
N ALA A 80 -9.51 -13.79 -4.77
CA ALA A 80 -9.76 -15.20 -4.47
C ALA A 80 -11.27 -15.49 -4.51
N SER A 81 -11.73 -15.97 -5.66
CA SER A 81 -13.10 -16.43 -5.88
C SER A 81 -13.16 -17.95 -5.76
N LEU A 82 -14.34 -18.45 -5.38
CA LEU A 82 -14.66 -19.89 -5.34
C LEU A 82 -14.23 -20.64 -6.62
N GLU A 83 -14.34 -19.98 -7.78
CA GLU A 83 -14.05 -20.54 -9.10
C GLU A 83 -12.54 -20.74 -9.33
N GLN A 84 -11.68 -19.94 -8.68
CA GLN A 84 -10.22 -20.08 -8.78
C GLN A 84 -9.68 -21.23 -7.91
N VAL A 85 -10.40 -21.59 -6.85
CA VAL A 85 -10.03 -22.68 -5.92
C VAL A 85 -10.45 -24.06 -6.45
N GLN A 86 -11.37 -24.12 -7.42
CA GLN A 86 -11.91 -25.38 -7.98
C GLN A 86 -11.14 -25.95 -9.19
N ARG A 87 -10.01 -25.37 -9.60
CA ARG A 87 -9.12 -25.92 -10.64
C ARG A 87 -7.99 -26.74 -10.02
#